data_AF-A0A1H7MWC9-F1
#
_entry.id   AF-A0A1H7MWC9-F1
#
_cell.length_a   1.000
_cell.length_b   1.000
_cell.length_c   1.000
_cell.angle_alpha   90.00
_cell.angle_beta   90.00
_cell.angle_gamma   90.00
#
_symmetry.space_group_name_H-M   'P 1'
#
loop_
_entity.id
_entity.type
_entity.pdbx_description
1 polymer ?
#
loop_
_entity_poly.entity_id
_entity_poly.type
_entity_poly.pdbx_seq_one_letter_code
_entity_poly.pdbx_strand_id
1 'polypeptide(L)'
;MARIGLVIPFHVVVKPVLLALVLGTAVAAFAGCAHAPPLAQQAAVTAEASSLEGVWVFAKGPSFPGPRYLRIAMRDGQPQGSLTTDWYGDVPMNRLRIEGTTASFEIDNGNAKLPARPWTATLHDGHLRVQGRIWDEQVDIVGLRGSEADAARLAFPAQALPVMQGLAPDGQAATPPMGWSSWNKFADRIDDATVRGIADAMVRSGLRDAGYLYINIDDGWQGARDASGVLQPNAHFPDMKALADYVHAKGLKLGIYSSPGPKTCAGYVGSYGHVEQDARAWAEWGIDYVKYDLCSGEGIFRTPLQVRQAYLKMGLALRATGRPILYSLCQYGRDHVGQWGRDVGGHLWRTTGDIEDRYAVMASIGFDRNGDAADAGPGGWNDPDMLEVGNGGMSQAEYRTHMTLWALSAAPLLLGNDVRTLDPVTRQLLLNRDVIAVDQDALGQQGRPVRSAGEMSLWRKAMADGSVVIGIFNRGEATQSFNVSSADISLPGTRWKARDLWSGRALKHGVETVSVPAHGASMIRLWAREGAVRGATH
;
A
#
# COMPACT_ATOMS: atom_id res chain seq x y z
N MET A 1 7.35 36.23 -56.21
CA MET A 1 7.77 35.73 -57.54
C MET A 1 7.70 34.21 -57.54
N ALA A 2 7.52 33.57 -58.72
CA ALA A 2 7.67 32.13 -59.10
C ALA A 2 7.76 31.04 -57.99
N ARG A 3 6.99 29.93 -57.94
CA ARG A 3 6.20 29.11 -58.90
C ARG A 3 7.02 28.25 -59.91
N ILE A 4 6.44 27.11 -60.33
CA ILE A 4 6.97 26.03 -61.23
C ILE A 4 7.80 24.95 -60.49
N GLY A 5 7.66 23.63 -60.68
CA GLY A 5 6.55 22.82 -61.24
C GLY A 5 6.84 21.90 -62.45
N LEU A 6 7.04 20.58 -62.24
CA LEU A 6 6.92 19.50 -63.25
C LEU A 6 6.85 18.10 -62.55
N VAL A 7 6.05 17.05 -62.84
CA VAL A 7 4.91 16.74 -63.77
C VAL A 7 5.18 15.80 -64.99
N ILE A 8 5.08 14.46 -64.76
CA ILE A 8 4.42 13.41 -65.63
C ILE A 8 5.06 13.09 -67.03
N PRO A 9 4.86 11.93 -67.74
CA PRO A 9 4.52 10.52 -67.41
C PRO A 9 5.55 9.47 -67.97
N PHE A 10 5.25 8.16 -67.88
CA PHE A 10 4.98 7.33 -69.09
C PHE A 10 4.12 6.08 -68.75
N HIS A 11 3.56 5.38 -69.76
CA HIS A 11 2.57 4.29 -69.62
C HIS A 11 2.75 3.17 -70.69
N VAL A 12 2.84 1.90 -70.27
CA VAL A 12 2.45 0.65 -71.00
C VAL A 12 2.14 -0.43 -69.94
N VAL A 13 1.04 -1.22 -69.81
CA VAL A 13 -0.24 -1.47 -70.54
C VAL A 13 -0.33 -2.78 -71.37
N VAL A 14 -1.15 -3.76 -70.89
CA VAL A 14 -1.83 -4.87 -71.64
C VAL A 14 -0.96 -6.04 -72.17
N LYS A 15 -1.32 -7.35 -72.14
CA LYS A 15 -2.39 -8.19 -71.50
C LYS A 15 -1.95 -9.70 -71.47
N PRO A 16 -2.66 -10.63 -70.79
CA PRO A 16 -2.32 -12.06 -70.73
C PRO A 16 -2.88 -12.91 -71.89
N VAL A 17 -2.47 -14.17 -71.96
CA VAL A 17 -3.01 -15.21 -72.86
C VAL A 17 -3.59 -16.38 -72.06
N LEU A 18 -4.72 -16.92 -72.53
CA LEU A 18 -5.37 -18.14 -72.05
C LEU A 18 -5.72 -18.98 -73.28
N LEU A 19 -5.56 -20.31 -73.23
CA LEU A 19 -6.05 -21.23 -74.27
C LEU A 19 -6.54 -22.55 -73.66
N ALA A 20 -7.35 -23.31 -74.40
CA ALA A 20 -8.36 -24.20 -73.81
C ALA A 20 -8.30 -25.68 -74.27
N LEU A 21 -9.19 -26.45 -73.63
CA LEU A 21 -9.65 -27.83 -73.86
C LEU A 21 -9.18 -28.61 -75.12
N VAL A 22 -8.95 -29.92 -74.90
CA VAL A 22 -9.38 -31.00 -75.80
C VAL A 22 -10.12 -32.06 -74.97
N LEU A 23 -11.14 -32.70 -75.53
CA LEU A 23 -11.94 -33.75 -74.88
C LEU A 23 -11.39 -35.17 -75.16
N GLY A 24 -11.72 -36.12 -74.27
CA GLY A 24 -11.71 -37.55 -74.53
C GLY A 24 -12.87 -38.22 -73.79
N THR A 25 -13.59 -39.15 -74.43
CA THR A 25 -14.88 -39.70 -73.93
C THR A 25 -15.00 -41.21 -74.13
N ALA A 26 -15.97 -41.81 -73.42
CA ALA A 26 -16.58 -43.14 -73.65
C ALA A 26 -15.81 -44.38 -73.10
N VAL A 27 -16.44 -45.50 -72.70
CA VAL A 27 -17.86 -45.87 -72.43
C VAL A 27 -17.92 -47.19 -71.63
N ALA A 28 -19.02 -47.45 -70.88
CA ALA A 28 -19.53 -48.71 -70.29
C ALA A 28 -18.55 -49.70 -69.57
N ALA A 29 -18.76 -50.21 -68.34
CA ALA A 29 -19.94 -50.71 -67.61
C ALA A 29 -20.37 -52.15 -67.95
N PHE A 30 -20.23 -53.06 -66.98
CA PHE A 30 -21.04 -54.27 -66.76
C PHE A 30 -21.00 -54.66 -65.27
N ALA A 31 -21.94 -55.50 -64.80
CA ALA A 31 -22.24 -55.71 -63.38
C ALA A 31 -21.93 -57.13 -62.86
N GLY A 32 -21.79 -57.27 -61.54
CA GLY A 32 -21.71 -58.55 -60.82
C GLY A 32 -21.88 -58.37 -59.31
N CYS A 33 -22.84 -59.07 -58.70
CA CYS A 33 -23.22 -58.88 -57.29
C CYS A 33 -22.64 -59.97 -56.37
N ALA A 34 -22.05 -59.59 -55.24
CA ALA A 34 -21.85 -60.50 -54.10
C ALA A 34 -21.73 -59.74 -52.76
N HIS A 35 -22.65 -60.05 -51.84
CA HIS A 35 -22.59 -60.00 -50.36
C HIS A 35 -21.52 -59.16 -49.63
N ALA A 36 -21.98 -58.20 -48.83
CA ALA A 36 -21.23 -57.65 -47.69
C ALA A 36 -21.24 -58.63 -46.48
N PRO A 37 -20.36 -58.47 -45.49
CA PRO A 37 -20.67 -57.58 -44.37
C PRO A 37 -19.48 -56.62 -44.04
N PRO A 38 -19.36 -55.97 -42.85
CA PRO A 38 -19.53 -54.53 -42.77
C PRO A 38 -18.22 -53.72 -42.67
N LEU A 39 -18.34 -52.41 -42.88
CA LEU A 39 -17.27 -51.41 -42.75
C LEU A 39 -16.66 -51.39 -41.33
N ALA A 40 -15.42 -51.89 -41.21
CA ALA A 40 -14.52 -51.53 -40.12
C ALA A 40 -13.78 -50.21 -40.46
N GLN A 41 -14.54 -49.14 -40.72
CA GLN A 41 -13.94 -47.82 -40.92
C GLN A 41 -13.46 -47.32 -39.55
N GLN A 42 -12.16 -47.47 -39.29
CA GLN A 42 -11.52 -46.95 -38.08
C GLN A 42 -11.64 -45.43 -38.05
N ALA A 43 -12.66 -44.93 -37.34
CA ALA A 43 -12.66 -43.57 -36.84
C ALA A 43 -11.48 -43.45 -35.88
N ALA A 44 -10.38 -42.86 -36.37
CA ALA A 44 -9.26 -42.45 -35.53
C ALA A 44 -9.75 -41.30 -34.62
N VAL A 45 -10.33 -41.66 -33.48
CA VAL A 45 -10.67 -40.70 -32.43
C VAL A 45 -9.36 -40.10 -31.93
N THR A 46 -9.06 -38.87 -32.34
CA THR A 46 -7.88 -38.14 -31.88
C THR A 46 -8.02 -37.90 -30.38
N ALA A 47 -7.09 -38.48 -29.60
CA ALA A 47 -7.12 -38.45 -28.15
C ALA A 47 -6.64 -37.10 -27.58
N GLU A 48 -7.23 -36.00 -28.04
CA GLU A 48 -6.90 -34.63 -27.61
C GLU A 48 -7.72 -34.16 -26.39
N ALA A 49 -8.80 -34.88 -26.05
CA ALA A 49 -9.75 -34.50 -25.01
C ALA A 49 -9.33 -34.82 -23.55
N SER A 50 -8.19 -35.51 -23.35
CA SER A 50 -7.73 -35.97 -22.02
C SER A 50 -6.57 -35.16 -21.44
N SER A 51 -5.96 -34.23 -22.20
CA SER A 51 -4.83 -33.45 -21.73
C SER A 51 -5.24 -32.19 -20.97
N LEU A 52 -4.62 -31.96 -19.82
CA LEU A 52 -4.70 -30.71 -19.06
C LEU A 52 -3.99 -29.54 -19.76
N GLU A 53 -3.05 -29.81 -20.66
CA GLU A 53 -2.33 -28.79 -21.42
C GLU A 53 -3.25 -28.01 -22.36
N GLY A 54 -3.22 -26.68 -22.25
CA GLY A 54 -4.02 -25.74 -23.03
C GLY A 54 -4.55 -24.57 -22.19
N VAL A 55 -5.53 -23.86 -22.76
CA VAL A 55 -6.28 -22.79 -22.12
C VAL A 55 -7.63 -23.31 -21.61
N TRP A 56 -8.01 -22.90 -20.41
CA TRP A 56 -9.27 -23.23 -19.76
C TRP A 56 -9.95 -21.94 -19.29
N VAL A 57 -11.12 -21.61 -19.85
CA VAL A 57 -11.82 -20.33 -19.62
C VAL A 57 -12.93 -20.51 -18.59
N PHE A 58 -13.00 -19.60 -17.62
CA PHE A 58 -14.05 -19.60 -16.60
C PHE A 58 -15.21 -18.69 -17.05
N ALA A 59 -16.38 -19.28 -17.30
CA ALA A 59 -17.56 -18.51 -17.72
C ALA A 59 -18.19 -17.72 -16.56
N LYS A 60 -17.96 -18.13 -15.31
CA LYS A 60 -18.38 -17.46 -14.08
C LYS A 60 -17.50 -17.91 -12.92
N GLY A 61 -17.10 -16.98 -12.06
CA GLY A 61 -16.35 -17.24 -10.83
C GLY A 61 -16.70 -16.21 -9.73
N PRO A 62 -16.09 -16.31 -8.54
CA PRO A 62 -16.23 -15.29 -7.51
C PRO A 62 -15.54 -13.98 -7.95
N SER A 63 -16.10 -12.84 -7.55
CA SER A 63 -15.57 -11.49 -7.88
C SER A 63 -14.21 -11.19 -7.25
N PHE A 64 -13.80 -12.01 -6.29
CA PHE A 64 -12.47 -12.07 -5.71
C PHE A 64 -11.95 -13.51 -5.85
N PRO A 65 -10.76 -13.76 -6.42
CA PRO A 65 -9.87 -12.82 -7.10
C PRO A 65 -10.34 -12.45 -8.53
N GLY A 66 -11.54 -12.87 -8.95
CA GLY A 66 -12.02 -12.78 -10.34
C GLY A 66 -11.24 -13.69 -11.31
N PRO A 67 -11.30 -15.03 -11.17
CA PRO A 67 -10.61 -15.94 -12.09
C PRO A 67 -11.16 -15.83 -13.52
N ARG A 68 -10.29 -15.56 -14.52
CA ARG A 68 -10.66 -15.39 -15.93
C ARG A 68 -10.40 -16.63 -16.78
N TYR A 69 -9.15 -17.09 -16.75
CA TYR A 69 -8.73 -18.33 -17.39
C TYR A 69 -7.53 -18.92 -16.65
N LEU A 70 -7.29 -20.20 -16.93
CA LEU A 70 -6.14 -20.97 -16.50
C LEU A 70 -5.38 -21.44 -17.74
N ARG A 71 -4.05 -21.45 -17.69
CA ARG A 71 -3.19 -21.95 -18.75
C ARG A 71 -2.20 -22.98 -18.19
N ILE A 72 -2.07 -24.11 -18.86
CA ILE A 72 -1.01 -25.11 -18.64
C ILE A 72 -0.33 -25.35 -19.98
N ALA A 73 1.00 -25.41 -19.99
CA ALA A 73 1.81 -25.69 -21.18
C ALA A 73 3.10 -26.46 -20.79
N MET A 74 3.52 -27.39 -21.65
CA MET A 74 4.78 -28.11 -21.48
C MET A 74 5.93 -27.29 -22.07
N ARG A 75 7.00 -27.08 -21.28
CA ARG A 75 8.25 -26.46 -21.73
C ARG A 75 9.42 -27.28 -21.22
N ASP A 76 10.34 -27.64 -22.12
CA ASP A 76 11.52 -28.46 -21.83
C ASP A 76 11.20 -29.77 -21.07
N GLY A 77 10.02 -30.35 -21.39
CA GLY A 77 9.49 -31.55 -20.75
C GLY A 77 8.88 -31.35 -19.36
N GLN A 78 8.81 -30.13 -18.85
CA GLN A 78 8.20 -29.78 -17.55
C GLN A 78 6.87 -29.01 -17.72
N PRO A 79 5.86 -29.25 -16.87
CA PRO A 79 4.63 -28.48 -16.90
C PRO A 79 4.87 -27.08 -16.30
N GLN A 80 4.41 -26.04 -17.00
CA GLN A 80 4.33 -24.67 -16.51
C GLN A 80 2.89 -24.17 -16.63
N GLY A 81 2.47 -23.25 -15.77
CA GLY A 81 1.11 -22.74 -15.83
C GLY A 81 0.86 -21.47 -15.04
N SER A 82 -0.31 -20.88 -15.26
CA SER A 82 -0.77 -19.67 -14.57
C SER A 82 -2.29 -19.64 -14.44
N LEU A 83 -2.78 -18.91 -13.43
CA LEU A 83 -4.16 -18.54 -13.23
C LEU A 83 -4.28 -17.02 -13.41
N THR A 84 -4.99 -16.58 -14.45
CA THR A 84 -5.21 -15.16 -14.72
C THR A 84 -6.44 -14.66 -13.97
N THR A 85 -6.30 -13.53 -13.26
CA THR A 85 -7.29 -13.00 -12.34
C THR A 85 -7.52 -11.49 -12.52
N ASP A 86 -8.70 -10.99 -12.17
CA ASP A 86 -9.03 -9.56 -12.19
C ASP A 86 -8.24 -8.74 -11.17
N TRP A 87 -7.88 -9.34 -10.03
CA TRP A 87 -7.18 -8.65 -8.94
C TRP A 87 -5.66 -8.73 -9.08
N TYR A 88 -5.10 -9.92 -9.31
CA TYR A 88 -3.66 -10.18 -9.21
C TYR A 88 -2.98 -10.39 -10.58
N GLY A 89 -3.73 -10.27 -11.68
CA GLY A 89 -3.23 -10.55 -13.01
C GLY A 89 -2.86 -12.01 -13.21
N ASP A 90 -1.77 -12.26 -13.94
CA ASP A 90 -1.25 -13.61 -14.22
C ASP A 90 -0.49 -14.15 -13.00
N VAL A 91 -1.15 -15.03 -12.24
CA VAL A 91 -0.58 -15.67 -11.04
C VAL A 91 0.10 -16.99 -11.43
N PRO A 92 1.43 -17.16 -11.22
CA PRO A 92 2.13 -18.41 -11.56
C PRO A 92 1.66 -19.62 -10.73
N MET A 93 1.66 -20.80 -11.36
CA MET A 93 1.48 -22.07 -10.66
C MET A 93 2.82 -22.55 -10.08
N ASN A 94 3.06 -22.25 -8.82
CA ASN A 94 4.25 -22.71 -8.11
C ASN A 94 4.18 -24.23 -7.91
N ARG A 95 5.32 -24.92 -8.06
CA ARG A 95 5.47 -26.37 -7.83
C ARG A 95 4.46 -27.27 -8.59
N LEU A 96 3.98 -26.83 -9.76
CA LEU A 96 3.03 -27.56 -10.61
C LEU A 96 3.48 -28.99 -10.91
N ARG A 97 2.56 -29.94 -10.72
CA ARG A 97 2.66 -31.37 -11.06
C ARG A 97 1.40 -31.80 -11.79
N ILE A 98 1.52 -32.79 -12.66
CA ILE A 98 0.39 -33.40 -13.38
C ILE A 98 0.44 -34.90 -13.18
N GLU A 99 -0.65 -35.46 -12.64
CA GLU A 99 -0.82 -36.87 -12.32
C GLU A 99 -2.16 -37.33 -12.91
N GLY A 100 -2.11 -37.98 -14.09
CA GLY A 100 -3.30 -38.33 -14.86
C GLY A 100 -4.10 -37.10 -15.27
N THR A 101 -5.37 -37.04 -14.88
CA THR A 101 -6.28 -35.91 -15.15
C THR A 101 -6.28 -34.83 -14.06
N THR A 102 -5.39 -34.90 -13.06
CA THR A 102 -5.27 -33.88 -12.01
C THR A 102 -3.93 -33.13 -12.08
N ALA A 103 -4.00 -31.81 -12.15
CA ALA A 103 -2.89 -30.93 -11.83
C ALA A 103 -2.94 -30.54 -10.34
N SER A 104 -1.79 -30.57 -9.68
CA SER A 104 -1.60 -30.13 -8.30
C SER A 104 -0.52 -29.05 -8.28
N PHE A 105 -0.80 -27.89 -7.70
CA PHE A 105 0.09 -26.74 -7.69
C PHE A 105 -0.14 -25.86 -6.46
N GLU A 106 0.60 -24.78 -6.37
CA GLU A 106 0.43 -23.77 -5.33
C GLU A 106 0.32 -22.37 -5.93
N ILE A 107 -0.38 -21.49 -5.22
CA ILE A 107 -0.47 -20.07 -5.53
C ILE A 107 0.03 -19.26 -4.34
N ASP A 108 0.96 -18.34 -4.60
CA ASP A 108 1.23 -17.21 -3.74
C ASP A 108 0.44 -15.98 -4.21
N ASN A 109 0.03 -15.15 -3.27
CA ASN A 109 -0.72 -13.91 -3.49
C ASN A 109 0.17 -12.66 -3.56
N GLY A 110 1.49 -12.82 -3.74
CA GLY A 110 2.48 -11.75 -3.63
C GLY A 110 2.81 -11.30 -2.20
N ASN A 111 2.14 -11.86 -1.17
CA ASN A 111 2.43 -11.51 0.21
C ASN A 111 3.52 -12.43 0.79
N ALA A 112 4.74 -11.91 0.87
CA ALA A 112 5.89 -12.63 1.45
C ALA A 112 5.71 -13.05 2.93
N LYS A 113 4.70 -12.52 3.63
CA LYS A 113 4.34 -12.90 5.00
C LYS A 113 3.36 -14.10 5.05
N LEU A 114 2.80 -14.52 3.92
CA LEU A 114 1.84 -15.62 3.83
C LEU A 114 2.43 -16.80 3.01
N PRO A 115 2.25 -18.05 3.45
CA PRO A 115 2.70 -19.20 2.68
C PRO A 115 1.84 -19.38 1.42
N ALA A 116 2.47 -19.82 0.33
CA ALA A 116 1.76 -20.27 -0.85
C ALA A 116 0.75 -21.37 -0.46
N ARG A 117 -0.45 -21.31 -1.03
CA ARG A 117 -1.55 -22.23 -0.69
C ARG A 117 -1.68 -23.32 -1.75
N PRO A 118 -2.04 -24.56 -1.37
CA PRO A 118 -2.25 -25.64 -2.33
C PRO A 118 -3.55 -25.43 -3.13
N TRP A 119 -3.49 -25.82 -4.40
CA TRP A 119 -4.57 -25.76 -5.37
C TRP A 119 -4.58 -27.05 -6.22
N THR A 120 -5.74 -27.46 -6.68
CA THR A 120 -5.94 -28.59 -7.60
C THR A 120 -6.73 -28.15 -8.82
N ALA A 121 -6.48 -28.79 -9.95
CA ALA A 121 -7.30 -28.66 -11.16
C ALA A 121 -7.50 -30.04 -11.79
N THR A 122 -8.71 -30.57 -11.71
CA THR A 122 -9.07 -31.94 -12.14
C THR A 122 -10.01 -31.89 -13.34
N LEU A 123 -9.62 -32.59 -14.41
CA LEU A 123 -10.38 -32.73 -15.65
C LEU A 123 -11.33 -33.93 -15.57
N HIS A 124 -12.63 -33.68 -15.78
CA HIS A 124 -13.70 -34.67 -15.82
C HIS A 124 -14.68 -34.29 -16.94
N ASP A 125 -15.05 -35.22 -17.82
CA ASP A 125 -16.00 -35.00 -18.94
C ASP A 125 -15.77 -33.69 -19.74
N GLY A 126 -14.50 -33.35 -20.05
CA GLY A 126 -14.13 -32.14 -20.77
C GLY A 126 -14.25 -30.83 -19.99
N HIS A 127 -14.56 -30.89 -18.69
CA HIS A 127 -14.67 -29.76 -17.76
C HIS A 127 -13.50 -29.78 -16.77
N LEU A 128 -12.83 -28.65 -16.56
CA LEU A 128 -11.75 -28.52 -15.58
C LEU A 128 -12.30 -27.89 -14.28
N ARG A 129 -12.49 -28.70 -13.23
CA ARG A 129 -12.79 -28.15 -11.90
C ARG A 129 -11.50 -27.70 -11.23
N VAL A 130 -11.42 -26.44 -10.84
CA VAL A 130 -10.27 -25.82 -10.19
C VAL A 130 -10.66 -25.42 -8.78
N GLN A 131 -9.90 -25.88 -7.78
CA GLN A 131 -10.18 -25.68 -6.36
C GLN A 131 -8.93 -25.17 -5.63
N GLY A 132 -9.11 -24.25 -4.68
CA GLY A 132 -8.05 -23.78 -3.80
C GLY A 132 -8.43 -22.54 -3.00
N ARG A 133 -7.47 -21.94 -2.31
CA ARG A 133 -7.67 -20.75 -1.46
C ARG A 133 -6.71 -19.63 -1.84
N ILE A 134 -7.20 -18.38 -1.88
CA ILE A 134 -6.36 -17.18 -1.96
C ILE A 134 -6.80 -16.19 -0.88
N TRP A 135 -5.83 -15.70 -0.09
CA TRP A 135 -6.11 -15.07 1.20
C TRP A 135 -7.08 -15.93 2.04
N ASP A 136 -8.30 -15.45 2.26
CA ASP A 136 -9.33 -16.16 3.00
C ASP A 136 -10.49 -16.72 2.16
N GLU A 137 -10.52 -16.41 0.86
CA GLU A 137 -11.56 -16.86 -0.07
C GLU A 137 -11.28 -18.26 -0.60
N GLN A 138 -12.32 -19.10 -0.60
CA GLN A 138 -12.30 -20.43 -1.20
C GLN A 138 -12.81 -20.33 -2.64
N VAL A 139 -11.95 -20.68 -3.60
CA VAL A 139 -12.29 -20.70 -5.02
C VAL A 139 -12.60 -22.15 -5.42
N ASP A 140 -13.80 -22.36 -5.94
CA ASP A 140 -14.25 -23.62 -6.56
C ASP A 140 -15.00 -23.27 -7.84
N ILE A 141 -14.35 -23.49 -8.99
CA ILE A 141 -14.79 -23.00 -10.31
C ILE A 141 -14.65 -24.09 -11.36
N VAL A 142 -15.45 -24.01 -12.42
CA VAL A 142 -15.37 -24.93 -13.56
C VAL A 142 -15.01 -24.17 -14.83
N GLY A 143 -13.90 -24.56 -15.44
CA GLY A 143 -13.41 -24.04 -16.72
C GLY A 143 -13.79 -24.94 -17.88
N LEU A 144 -14.13 -24.33 -19.01
CA LEU A 144 -14.31 -24.99 -20.30
C LEU A 144 -13.04 -24.85 -21.15
N ARG A 145 -12.82 -25.79 -22.08
CA ARG A 145 -11.68 -25.71 -23.01
C ARG A 145 -11.78 -24.43 -23.85
N GLY A 146 -10.73 -23.61 -23.80
CA GLY A 146 -10.62 -22.36 -24.57
C GLY A 146 -9.49 -22.39 -25.60
N SER A 147 -9.41 -21.32 -26.39
CA SER A 147 -8.34 -21.11 -27.36
C SER A 147 -7.29 -20.10 -26.87
N GLU A 148 -6.14 -20.03 -27.55
CA GLU A 148 -5.18 -18.94 -27.36
C GLU A 148 -5.78 -17.56 -27.67
N ALA A 149 -6.77 -17.49 -28.58
CA ALA A 149 -7.49 -16.25 -28.86
C ALA A 149 -8.41 -15.83 -27.68
N ASP A 150 -8.97 -16.79 -26.94
CA ASP A 150 -9.72 -16.50 -25.71
C ASP A 150 -8.80 -16.01 -24.59
N ALA A 151 -7.64 -16.64 -24.41
CA ALA A 151 -6.65 -16.15 -23.46
C ALA A 151 -6.14 -14.75 -23.82
N ALA A 152 -5.85 -14.48 -25.10
CA ALA A 152 -5.47 -13.14 -25.57
C ALA A 152 -6.58 -12.09 -25.34
N ARG A 153 -7.86 -12.48 -25.52
CA ARG A 153 -9.04 -11.64 -25.25
C ARG A 153 -9.30 -11.41 -23.76
N LEU A 154 -8.89 -12.32 -22.89
CA LEU A 154 -9.11 -12.29 -21.44
C LEU A 154 -7.86 -11.88 -20.64
N ALA A 155 -6.72 -11.70 -21.31
CA ALA A 155 -5.43 -11.37 -20.73
C ALA A 155 -5.50 -10.17 -19.78
N PHE A 156 -4.69 -10.20 -18.73
CA PHE A 156 -4.58 -9.05 -17.83
C PHE A 156 -3.74 -7.94 -18.51
N PRO A 157 -4.20 -6.67 -18.54
CA PRO A 157 -3.60 -5.62 -19.36
C PRO A 157 -2.31 -5.07 -18.74
N ALA A 158 -1.20 -5.78 -18.99
CA ALA A 158 0.13 -5.48 -18.47
C ALA A 158 0.55 -4.01 -18.70
N GLN A 159 1.10 -3.38 -17.66
CA GLN A 159 1.46 -1.97 -17.65
C GLN A 159 2.97 -1.75 -17.76
N ALA A 160 3.35 -0.78 -18.58
CA ALA A 160 4.73 -0.29 -18.63
C ALA A 160 5.09 0.40 -17.31
N LEU A 161 6.22 -0.02 -16.74
CA LEU A 161 6.82 0.57 -15.55
C LEU A 161 7.95 1.54 -15.95
N PRO A 162 8.12 2.68 -15.25
CA PRO A 162 9.16 3.65 -15.56
C PRO A 162 10.56 3.07 -15.30
N VAL A 163 11.58 3.55 -16.01
CA VAL A 163 12.98 3.31 -15.63
C VAL A 163 13.22 3.98 -14.27
N MET A 164 13.93 3.29 -13.36
CA MET A 164 14.26 3.85 -12.05
C MET A 164 15.14 5.10 -12.18
N GLN A 165 14.67 6.18 -11.57
CA GLN A 165 15.37 7.46 -11.41
C GLN A 165 14.97 8.05 -10.06
N GLY A 166 15.92 8.67 -9.36
CA GLY A 166 15.64 9.34 -8.09
C GLY A 166 14.93 10.68 -8.32
N LEU A 167 13.83 10.92 -7.62
CA LEU A 167 13.16 12.21 -7.57
C LEU A 167 13.85 13.14 -6.56
N ALA A 168 14.06 14.39 -6.96
CA ALA A 168 14.62 15.40 -6.06
C ALA A 168 13.64 15.73 -4.91
N PRO A 169 14.14 16.03 -3.70
CA PRO A 169 13.33 16.59 -2.62
C PRO A 169 12.66 17.92 -3.03
N ASP A 170 11.45 18.15 -2.53
CA ASP A 170 10.62 19.33 -2.86
C ASP A 170 10.42 20.31 -1.69
N GLY A 171 10.91 19.97 -0.50
CA GLY A 171 10.72 20.75 0.73
C GLY A 171 9.38 20.54 1.45
N GLN A 172 8.54 19.60 1.00
CA GLN A 172 7.37 19.18 1.79
C GLN A 172 7.78 18.32 2.99
N ALA A 173 6.87 18.15 3.96
CA ALA A 173 7.07 17.34 5.18
C ALA A 173 8.37 17.65 5.95
N ALA A 174 8.70 18.93 6.12
CA ALA A 174 9.86 19.37 6.91
C ALA A 174 9.80 18.94 8.40
N THR A 175 8.60 18.68 8.91
CA THR A 175 8.29 17.95 10.15
C THR A 175 7.32 16.79 9.85
N PRO A 176 7.13 15.83 10.77
CA PRO A 176 6.20 14.71 10.56
C PRO A 176 4.77 15.18 10.27
N PRO A 177 4.02 14.57 9.34
CA PRO A 177 2.64 14.96 9.07
C PRO A 177 1.72 14.65 10.25
N MET A 178 0.96 15.65 10.74
CA MET A 178 -0.06 15.47 11.78
C MET A 178 -1.47 15.63 11.20
N GLY A 179 -2.41 14.77 11.59
CA GLY A 179 -3.75 14.78 11.02
C GLY A 179 -4.67 13.68 11.56
N TRP A 180 -5.58 13.22 10.71
CA TRP A 180 -6.57 12.18 10.99
C TRP A 180 -6.76 11.29 9.76
N SER A 181 -7.14 10.02 9.96
CA SER A 181 -7.50 9.08 8.90
C SER A 181 -8.77 8.31 9.25
N SER A 182 -9.61 8.01 8.26
CA SER A 182 -10.92 7.40 8.50
C SER A 182 -10.88 5.92 8.92
N TRP A 183 -9.83 5.18 8.55
CA TRP A 183 -9.89 3.72 8.47
C TRP A 183 -10.24 3.02 9.79
N ASN A 184 -9.44 3.20 10.85
CA ASN A 184 -9.57 2.40 12.08
C ASN A 184 -10.94 2.54 12.77
N LYS A 185 -11.66 3.66 12.55
CA LYS A 185 -12.97 3.90 13.15
C LYS A 185 -14.16 3.66 12.21
N PHE A 186 -14.02 4.00 10.93
CA PHE A 186 -15.13 3.97 9.97
C PHE A 186 -15.02 2.82 8.96
N ALA A 187 -13.82 2.28 8.74
CA ALA A 187 -13.48 1.42 7.62
C ALA A 187 -13.97 2.05 6.30
N ASP A 188 -14.61 1.24 5.46
CA ASP A 188 -15.24 1.64 4.19
C ASP A 188 -16.54 2.44 4.35
N ARG A 189 -17.08 2.56 5.57
CA ARG A 189 -18.34 3.27 5.87
C ARG A 189 -18.08 4.75 6.17
N ILE A 190 -17.37 5.42 5.26
CA ILE A 190 -17.04 6.84 5.33
C ILE A 190 -17.83 7.61 4.26
N ASP A 191 -18.28 8.83 4.61
CA ASP A 191 -19.04 9.71 3.70
C ASP A 191 -18.64 11.19 3.85
N ASP A 192 -19.04 12.00 2.87
CA ASP A 192 -18.83 13.46 2.84
C ASP A 192 -19.28 14.13 4.16
N ALA A 193 -20.47 13.77 4.65
CA ALA A 193 -21.04 14.35 5.87
C ALA A 193 -20.19 14.05 7.12
N THR A 194 -19.64 12.84 7.23
CA THR A 194 -18.70 12.47 8.29
C THR A 194 -17.39 13.24 8.16
N VAL A 195 -16.82 13.34 6.95
CA VAL A 195 -15.57 14.10 6.72
C VAL A 195 -15.74 15.58 7.09
N ARG A 196 -16.86 16.22 6.72
CA ARG A 196 -17.18 17.60 7.16
C ARG A 196 -17.34 17.69 8.68
N GLY A 197 -18.05 16.74 9.29
CA GLY A 197 -18.24 16.67 10.75
C GLY A 197 -16.94 16.48 11.54
N ILE A 198 -15.99 15.71 11.00
CA ILE A 198 -14.62 15.52 11.50
C ILE A 198 -13.83 16.83 11.36
N ALA A 199 -13.89 17.51 10.21
CA ALA A 199 -13.22 18.80 10.00
C ALA A 199 -13.69 19.87 11.00
N ASP A 200 -15.00 20.00 11.21
CA ASP A 200 -15.54 20.89 12.23
C ASP A 200 -15.17 20.44 13.65
N ALA A 201 -15.05 19.14 13.93
CA ALA A 201 -14.59 18.65 15.23
C ALA A 201 -13.11 18.96 15.48
N MET A 202 -12.23 18.84 14.48
CA MET A 202 -10.81 19.18 14.60
C MET A 202 -10.59 20.69 14.85
N VAL A 203 -11.46 21.55 14.30
CA VAL A 203 -11.49 22.98 14.63
C VAL A 203 -12.03 23.20 16.05
N ARG A 204 -13.26 22.74 16.36
CA ARG A 204 -13.91 22.97 17.68
C ARG A 204 -13.12 22.43 18.87
N SER A 205 -12.44 21.29 18.69
CA SER A 205 -11.61 20.68 19.73
C SER A 205 -10.27 21.41 19.91
N GLY A 206 -9.80 22.17 18.93
CA GLY A 206 -8.47 22.79 18.90
C GLY A 206 -7.36 21.86 18.38
N LEU A 207 -7.68 20.70 17.80
CA LEU A 207 -6.70 19.80 17.18
C LEU A 207 -5.97 20.48 16.01
N ARG A 208 -6.70 21.22 15.15
CA ARG A 208 -6.08 22.06 14.10
C ARG A 208 -5.04 23.01 14.69
N ASP A 209 -5.41 23.69 15.78
CA ASP A 209 -4.58 24.69 16.46
C ASP A 209 -3.49 24.07 17.36
N ALA A 210 -3.39 22.75 17.38
CA ALA A 210 -2.29 21.97 17.94
C ALA A 210 -1.35 21.37 16.86
N GLY A 211 -1.71 21.46 15.57
CA GLY A 211 -0.90 21.00 14.44
C GLY A 211 -1.54 19.90 13.58
N TYR A 212 -2.66 19.31 14.00
CA TYR A 212 -3.33 18.26 13.22
C TYR A 212 -4.07 18.88 12.02
N LEU A 213 -3.42 18.89 10.85
CA LEU A 213 -3.89 19.62 9.66
C LEU A 213 -4.51 18.74 8.57
N TYR A 214 -4.08 17.48 8.44
CA TYR A 214 -4.56 16.58 7.38
C TYR A 214 -5.82 15.82 7.81
N ILE A 215 -6.76 15.64 6.88
CA ILE A 215 -7.94 14.76 6.99
C ILE A 215 -7.87 13.79 5.81
N ASN A 216 -7.47 12.56 6.07
CA ASN A 216 -7.26 11.56 5.03
C ASN A 216 -8.50 10.67 4.91
N ILE A 217 -9.11 10.67 3.73
CA ILE A 217 -10.14 9.70 3.35
C ILE A 217 -9.42 8.42 2.92
N ASP A 218 -9.65 7.34 3.64
CA ASP A 218 -9.09 6.01 3.34
C ASP A 218 -9.97 5.24 2.33
N ASP A 219 -9.86 3.92 2.23
CA ASP A 219 -10.63 3.12 1.26
C ASP A 219 -12.16 3.26 1.40
N GLY A 220 -12.91 3.15 0.30
CA GLY A 220 -14.38 3.25 0.27
C GLY A 220 -14.97 4.51 -0.38
N TRP A 221 -14.15 5.46 -0.84
CA TRP A 221 -14.64 6.67 -1.55
C TRP A 221 -14.90 6.46 -3.05
N GLN A 222 -14.32 5.42 -3.63
CA GLN A 222 -14.20 5.23 -5.07
C GLN A 222 -15.53 4.77 -5.70
N GLY A 223 -15.85 5.31 -6.86
CA GLY A 223 -16.93 4.87 -7.73
C GLY A 223 -16.42 4.06 -8.92
N ALA A 224 -16.97 4.34 -10.09
CA ALA A 224 -16.56 3.74 -11.36
C ALA A 224 -15.60 4.67 -12.13
N ARG A 225 -14.87 4.11 -13.10
CA ARG A 225 -14.19 4.91 -14.13
C ARG A 225 -15.20 5.33 -15.20
N ASP A 226 -15.13 6.58 -15.63
CA ASP A 226 -15.94 7.07 -16.75
C ASP A 226 -15.35 6.65 -18.12
N ALA A 227 -16.01 7.06 -19.21
CA ALA A 227 -15.61 6.72 -20.58
C ALA A 227 -14.26 7.32 -21.02
N SER A 228 -13.69 8.27 -20.28
CA SER A 228 -12.32 8.79 -20.46
C SER A 228 -11.29 8.07 -19.59
N GLY A 229 -11.75 7.21 -18.67
CA GLY A 229 -10.92 6.43 -17.75
C GLY A 229 -10.64 7.12 -16.41
N VAL A 230 -11.16 8.33 -16.17
CA VAL A 230 -11.01 9.02 -14.88
C VAL A 230 -11.85 8.29 -13.81
N LEU A 231 -11.25 8.01 -12.66
CA LEU A 231 -11.96 7.43 -11.52
C LEU A 231 -12.84 8.49 -10.85
N GLN A 232 -14.15 8.30 -10.93
CA GLN A 232 -15.12 9.16 -10.26
C GLN A 232 -15.35 8.69 -8.81
N PRO A 233 -15.71 9.59 -7.87
CA PRO A 233 -16.14 9.19 -6.54
C PRO A 233 -17.51 8.47 -6.58
N ASN A 234 -17.88 7.78 -5.51
CA ASN A 234 -19.20 7.16 -5.37
C ASN A 234 -20.25 8.12 -4.78
N ALA A 235 -21.49 7.64 -4.65
CA ALA A 235 -22.64 8.44 -4.21
C ALA A 235 -22.53 9.00 -2.76
N HIS A 236 -21.60 8.49 -1.93
CA HIS A 236 -21.32 9.02 -0.60
C HIS A 236 -20.40 10.26 -0.63
N PHE A 237 -19.78 10.54 -1.78
CA PHE A 237 -18.89 11.67 -2.05
C PHE A 237 -19.29 12.40 -3.34
N PRO A 238 -20.49 13.01 -3.40
CA PRO A 238 -21.08 13.52 -4.64
C PRO A 238 -20.31 14.67 -5.30
N ASP A 239 -19.50 15.40 -4.54
CA ASP A 239 -18.56 16.41 -5.06
C ASP A 239 -17.30 16.47 -4.18
N MET A 240 -16.26 15.75 -4.62
CA MET A 240 -14.97 15.69 -3.92
C MET A 240 -14.25 17.06 -3.90
N LYS A 241 -14.53 17.95 -4.88
CA LYS A 241 -13.96 19.30 -4.91
C LYS A 241 -14.65 20.20 -3.89
N ALA A 242 -15.98 20.20 -3.82
CA ALA A 242 -16.70 20.95 -2.79
C ALA A 242 -16.47 20.42 -1.37
N LEU A 243 -15.95 19.19 -1.22
CA LEU A 243 -15.43 18.67 0.05
C LEU A 243 -14.02 19.22 0.34
N ALA A 244 -13.10 19.21 -0.62
CA ALA A 244 -11.76 19.80 -0.49
C ALA A 244 -11.83 21.29 -0.15
N ASP A 245 -12.59 22.08 -0.93
CA ASP A 245 -12.76 23.53 -0.73
C ASP A 245 -13.34 23.85 0.67
N TYR A 246 -14.21 22.99 1.21
CA TYR A 246 -14.74 23.12 2.57
C TYR A 246 -13.68 22.85 3.64
N VAL A 247 -12.87 21.80 3.47
CA VAL A 247 -11.77 21.46 4.39
C VAL A 247 -10.69 22.55 4.36
N HIS A 248 -10.34 23.07 3.18
CA HIS A 248 -9.45 24.23 3.02
C HIS A 248 -10.00 25.48 3.72
N ALA A 249 -11.30 25.76 3.62
CA ALA A 249 -11.95 26.88 4.30
C ALA A 249 -11.93 26.77 5.85
N LYS A 250 -11.64 25.59 6.42
CA LYS A 250 -11.38 25.41 7.87
C LYS A 250 -9.92 25.63 8.26
N GLY A 251 -9.01 25.85 7.30
CA GLY A 251 -7.56 25.83 7.53
C GLY A 251 -7.00 24.42 7.71
N LEU A 252 -7.64 23.42 7.07
CA LEU A 252 -7.25 22.02 7.07
C LEU A 252 -6.89 21.57 5.64
N LYS A 253 -6.39 20.35 5.49
CA LYS A 253 -5.94 19.75 4.22
C LYS A 253 -6.66 18.43 3.97
N LEU A 254 -7.06 18.15 2.72
CA LEU A 254 -7.78 16.92 2.38
C LEU A 254 -6.84 15.88 1.76
N GLY A 255 -6.84 14.67 2.29
CA GLY A 255 -6.12 13.52 1.75
C GLY A 255 -7.06 12.47 1.16
N ILE A 256 -6.52 11.68 0.24
CA ILE A 256 -7.22 10.60 -0.46
C ILE A 256 -6.39 9.31 -0.46
N TYR A 257 -7.01 8.21 -0.85
CA TYR A 257 -6.42 6.87 -0.84
C TYR A 257 -6.53 6.15 -2.19
N SER A 258 -5.49 5.41 -2.58
CA SER A 258 -5.53 4.46 -3.71
C SER A 258 -4.45 3.38 -3.56
N SER A 259 -4.36 2.47 -4.53
CA SER A 259 -3.36 1.40 -4.65
C SER A 259 -2.86 1.33 -6.11
N PRO A 260 -1.59 0.94 -6.39
CA PRO A 260 -1.08 0.74 -7.74
C PRO A 260 -1.63 -0.52 -8.42
N GLY A 261 -2.31 -1.42 -7.69
CA GLY A 261 -3.02 -2.56 -8.28
C GLY A 261 -4.38 -2.16 -8.89
N PRO A 262 -5.06 -3.06 -9.62
CA PRO A 262 -6.39 -2.80 -10.17
C PRO A 262 -7.45 -2.66 -9.05
N LYS A 263 -7.14 -3.18 -7.86
CA LYS A 263 -8.02 -3.24 -6.70
C LYS A 263 -7.33 -2.75 -5.43
N THR A 264 -8.04 -1.95 -4.65
CA THR A 264 -7.62 -1.57 -3.29
C THR A 264 -7.80 -2.72 -2.31
N CYS A 265 -7.45 -2.52 -1.03
CA CYS A 265 -7.50 -3.59 -0.04
C CYS A 265 -8.94 -4.04 0.29
N ALA A 266 -9.93 -3.14 0.28
CA ALA A 266 -11.35 -3.49 0.39
C ALA A 266 -12.03 -3.79 -0.97
N GLY A 267 -11.27 -3.83 -2.07
CA GLY A 267 -11.77 -4.26 -3.39
C GLY A 267 -12.44 -3.17 -4.24
N TYR A 268 -12.27 -1.90 -3.88
CA TYR A 268 -12.61 -0.76 -4.72
C TYR A 268 -11.61 -0.60 -5.88
N VAL A 269 -11.86 0.33 -6.80
CA VAL A 269 -11.01 0.51 -8.01
C VAL A 269 -9.69 1.19 -7.64
N GLY A 270 -8.58 0.53 -7.96
CA GLY A 270 -7.22 1.09 -7.82
C GLY A 270 -6.73 1.79 -9.08
N SER A 271 -5.51 2.32 -9.04
CA SER A 271 -4.92 3.20 -10.07
C SER A 271 -4.16 2.46 -11.20
N TYR A 272 -4.18 1.13 -11.25
CA TYR A 272 -3.51 0.37 -12.31
C TYR A 272 -4.00 0.76 -13.71
N GLY A 273 -3.08 1.20 -14.56
CA GLY A 273 -3.37 1.68 -15.92
C GLY A 273 -3.82 3.14 -16.02
N HIS A 274 -4.07 3.83 -14.90
CA HIS A 274 -4.66 5.17 -14.87
C HIS A 274 -3.94 6.17 -13.94
N VAL A 275 -2.72 5.85 -13.50
CA VAL A 275 -1.92 6.63 -12.53
C VAL A 275 -1.83 8.12 -12.89
N GLU A 276 -1.58 8.44 -14.16
CA GLU A 276 -1.43 9.80 -14.69
C GLU A 276 -2.76 10.57 -14.89
N GLN A 277 -3.89 9.86 -14.89
CA GLN A 277 -5.24 10.42 -14.90
C GLN A 277 -5.73 10.65 -13.46
N ASP A 278 -5.56 9.66 -12.58
CA ASP A 278 -6.01 9.71 -11.19
C ASP A 278 -5.29 10.82 -10.41
N ALA A 279 -3.95 10.90 -10.51
CA ALA A 279 -3.16 11.95 -9.88
C ALA A 279 -3.62 13.37 -10.30
N ARG A 280 -4.02 13.52 -11.56
CA ARG A 280 -4.52 14.79 -12.12
C ARG A 280 -5.90 15.13 -11.57
N ALA A 281 -6.83 14.18 -11.56
CA ALA A 281 -8.17 14.37 -10.98
C ALA A 281 -8.07 14.78 -9.50
N TRP A 282 -7.17 14.16 -8.73
CA TRP A 282 -6.92 14.54 -7.34
C TRP A 282 -6.38 15.98 -7.21
N ALA A 283 -5.47 16.40 -8.08
CA ALA A 283 -4.97 17.78 -8.09
C ALA A 283 -6.05 18.81 -8.50
N GLU A 284 -6.92 18.46 -9.46
CA GLU A 284 -8.06 19.27 -9.92
C GLU A 284 -9.15 19.40 -8.85
N TRP A 285 -9.42 18.33 -8.08
CA TRP A 285 -10.30 18.38 -6.90
C TRP A 285 -9.68 19.18 -5.75
N GLY A 286 -8.36 19.24 -5.65
CA GLY A 286 -7.63 19.98 -4.62
C GLY A 286 -7.07 19.14 -3.48
N ILE A 287 -6.87 17.85 -3.69
CA ILE A 287 -6.23 16.95 -2.71
C ILE A 287 -4.81 17.43 -2.35
N ASP A 288 -4.46 17.35 -1.07
CA ASP A 288 -3.17 17.73 -0.49
C ASP A 288 -2.30 16.54 -0.06
N TYR A 289 -2.86 15.33 0.01
CA TYR A 289 -2.21 14.14 0.55
C TYR A 289 -2.71 12.87 -0.16
N VAL A 290 -1.83 11.90 -0.42
CA VAL A 290 -2.19 10.59 -0.99
C VAL A 290 -1.57 9.47 -0.16
N LYS A 291 -2.42 8.66 0.50
CA LYS A 291 -2.04 7.32 0.98
C LYS A 291 -2.08 6.37 -0.23
N TYR A 292 -0.94 5.77 -0.55
CA TYR A 292 -0.82 4.87 -1.69
C TYR A 292 -0.37 3.50 -1.22
N ASP A 293 -1.28 2.54 -1.33
CA ASP A 293 -1.20 1.21 -0.74
C ASP A 293 -0.41 0.21 -1.61
N LEU A 294 -0.41 -1.08 -1.28
CA LEU A 294 0.10 -2.12 -2.18
C LEU A 294 -0.98 -3.15 -2.56
N CYS A 295 -1.74 -3.70 -1.61
CA CYS A 295 -2.97 -4.49 -1.83
C CYS A 295 -2.89 -5.50 -2.99
N SER A 296 -3.75 -5.39 -4.02
CA SER A 296 -3.75 -6.29 -5.18
C SER A 296 -2.49 -6.16 -6.06
N GLY A 297 -1.79 -5.03 -5.97
CA GLY A 297 -0.49 -4.81 -6.61
C GLY A 297 0.60 -5.78 -6.14
N GLU A 298 0.45 -6.42 -4.97
CA GLU A 298 1.39 -7.45 -4.51
C GLU A 298 1.51 -8.62 -5.49
N GLY A 299 0.39 -9.09 -6.05
CA GLY A 299 0.39 -10.21 -7.00
C GLY A 299 0.94 -9.86 -8.38
N ILE A 300 1.11 -8.56 -8.67
CA ILE A 300 1.53 -8.02 -9.97
C ILE A 300 3.00 -7.56 -9.91
N PHE A 301 3.37 -6.79 -8.88
CA PHE A 301 4.70 -6.22 -8.69
C PHE A 301 5.56 -7.15 -7.83
N ARG A 302 5.83 -8.35 -8.36
CA ARG A 302 6.41 -9.51 -7.65
C ARG A 302 7.90 -9.38 -7.28
N THR A 303 8.55 -8.25 -7.58
CA THR A 303 9.96 -8.00 -7.25
C THR A 303 10.15 -6.61 -6.62
N PRO A 304 11.19 -6.42 -5.77
CA PRO A 304 11.48 -5.13 -5.15
C PRO A 304 11.64 -3.98 -6.15
N LEU A 305 12.21 -4.29 -7.33
CA LEU A 305 12.35 -3.33 -8.42
C LEU A 305 10.98 -2.90 -8.97
N GLN A 306 10.07 -3.85 -9.24
CA GLN A 306 8.73 -3.55 -9.73
C GLN A 306 7.91 -2.74 -8.73
N VAL A 307 8.01 -3.04 -7.43
CA VAL A 307 7.36 -2.25 -6.37
C VAL A 307 7.88 -0.81 -6.41
N ARG A 308 9.20 -0.61 -6.39
CA ARG A 308 9.84 0.72 -6.46
C ARG A 308 9.41 1.48 -7.73
N GLN A 309 9.35 0.82 -8.88
CA GLN A 309 8.89 1.42 -10.14
C GLN A 309 7.40 1.80 -10.12
N ALA A 310 6.55 1.00 -9.47
CA ALA A 310 5.11 1.29 -9.35
C ALA A 310 4.84 2.51 -8.46
N TYR A 311 5.59 2.65 -7.36
CA TYR A 311 5.59 3.86 -6.53
C TYR A 311 6.20 5.06 -7.27
N LEU A 312 7.33 4.89 -7.96
CA LEU A 312 7.95 5.94 -8.79
C LEU A 312 7.00 6.47 -9.87
N LYS A 313 6.18 5.60 -10.48
CA LYS A 313 5.18 6.02 -11.48
C LYS A 313 4.17 7.02 -10.90
N MET A 314 3.68 6.77 -9.68
CA MET A 314 2.76 7.68 -9.00
C MET A 314 3.47 8.93 -8.46
N GLY A 315 4.69 8.80 -7.91
CA GLY A 315 5.51 9.96 -7.54
C GLY A 315 5.76 10.91 -8.72
N LEU A 316 6.07 10.38 -9.91
CA LEU A 316 6.20 11.14 -11.15
C LEU A 316 4.87 11.79 -11.57
N ALA A 317 3.75 11.06 -11.50
CA ALA A 317 2.44 11.58 -11.85
C ALA A 317 2.00 12.73 -10.94
N LEU A 318 2.18 12.60 -9.62
CA LEU A 318 1.89 13.66 -8.64
C LEU A 318 2.77 14.89 -8.89
N ARG A 319 4.07 14.72 -9.13
CA ARG A 319 4.99 15.81 -9.53
C ARG A 319 4.52 16.53 -10.79
N ALA A 320 4.04 15.80 -11.80
CA ALA A 320 3.57 16.34 -13.07
C ALA A 320 2.28 17.19 -12.95
N THR A 321 1.54 17.10 -11.84
CA THR A 321 0.36 17.96 -11.60
C THR A 321 0.73 19.41 -11.28
N GLY A 322 1.95 19.66 -10.80
CA GLY A 322 2.37 20.96 -10.26
C GLY A 322 1.74 21.33 -8.90
N ARG A 323 0.81 20.54 -8.36
CA ARG A 323 0.25 20.76 -7.01
C ARG A 323 1.18 20.13 -5.96
N PRO A 324 1.49 20.82 -4.85
CA PRO A 324 2.11 20.19 -3.68
C PRO A 324 1.13 19.16 -3.07
N ILE A 325 1.41 17.88 -3.29
CA ILE A 325 0.68 16.75 -2.74
C ILE A 325 1.68 15.91 -1.92
N LEU A 326 1.30 15.60 -0.68
CA LEU A 326 2.11 14.84 0.26
C LEU A 326 1.89 13.34 0.02
N TYR A 327 2.95 12.64 -0.39
CA TYR A 327 2.90 11.25 -0.83
C TYR A 327 3.32 10.26 0.27
N SER A 328 2.42 9.36 0.65
CA SER A 328 2.55 8.39 1.75
C SER A 328 2.57 6.95 1.23
N LEU A 329 3.63 6.21 1.53
CA LEU A 329 3.93 4.89 0.94
C LEU A 329 3.47 3.73 1.85
N CYS A 330 2.31 3.14 1.57
CA CYS A 330 1.71 2.05 2.34
C CYS A 330 2.03 0.67 1.71
N GLN A 331 3.28 0.22 1.85
CA GLN A 331 3.77 -1.10 1.39
C GLN A 331 4.21 -2.03 2.55
N TYR A 332 3.90 -1.65 3.79
CA TYR A 332 4.03 -2.45 5.01
C TYR A 332 5.45 -2.91 5.40
N GLY A 333 6.46 -2.07 5.12
CA GLY A 333 7.86 -2.26 5.49
C GLY A 333 8.69 -3.13 4.54
N ARG A 334 8.18 -3.42 3.34
CA ARG A 334 8.87 -4.26 2.34
C ARG A 334 10.17 -3.61 1.85
N ASP A 335 11.14 -4.47 1.54
CA ASP A 335 12.35 -4.12 0.78
C ASP A 335 13.14 -2.91 1.32
N HIS A 336 13.12 -2.72 2.65
CA HIS A 336 13.76 -1.63 3.39
C HIS A 336 13.38 -0.24 2.86
N VAL A 337 12.07 0.07 2.90
CA VAL A 337 11.49 1.31 2.34
C VAL A 337 12.16 2.62 2.75
N GLY A 338 12.73 2.73 3.96
CA GLY A 338 13.48 3.93 4.36
C GLY A 338 14.65 4.29 3.43
N GLN A 339 15.28 3.27 2.83
CA GLN A 339 16.43 3.40 1.94
C GLN A 339 16.07 3.80 0.51
N TRP A 340 14.78 3.84 0.14
CA TRP A 340 14.33 4.16 -1.23
C TRP A 340 13.05 5.01 -1.31
N GLY A 341 12.36 5.25 -0.20
CA GLY A 341 11.08 5.97 -0.18
C GLY A 341 11.18 7.39 -0.71
N ARG A 342 12.28 8.10 -0.41
CA ARG A 342 12.56 9.44 -0.97
C ARG A 342 12.84 9.41 -2.48
N ASP A 343 13.54 8.39 -2.98
CA ASP A 343 13.88 8.28 -4.41
C ASP A 343 12.63 8.19 -5.29
N VAL A 344 11.54 7.63 -4.78
CA VAL A 344 10.24 7.56 -5.47
C VAL A 344 9.32 8.75 -5.15
N GLY A 345 9.84 9.79 -4.49
CA GLY A 345 9.10 11.00 -4.12
C GLY A 345 8.22 10.87 -2.87
N GLY A 346 8.42 9.83 -2.06
CA GLY A 346 7.70 9.59 -0.82
C GLY A 346 8.19 10.46 0.33
N HIS A 347 7.24 11.00 1.10
CA HIS A 347 7.50 11.89 2.24
C HIS A 347 7.32 11.18 3.59
N LEU A 348 6.67 10.00 3.57
CA LEU A 348 6.57 9.05 4.68
C LEU A 348 6.28 7.66 4.13
N TRP A 349 6.60 6.62 4.91
CA TRP A 349 6.44 5.23 4.50
C TRP A 349 6.12 4.28 5.65
N ARG A 350 5.09 3.46 5.46
CA ARG A 350 4.66 2.45 6.44
C ARG A 350 5.79 1.45 6.69
N THR A 351 6.24 1.37 7.95
CA THR A 351 7.34 0.48 8.40
C THR A 351 6.87 -0.93 8.73
N THR A 352 5.57 -1.12 8.98
CA THR A 352 4.99 -2.40 9.42
C THR A 352 3.67 -2.72 8.72
N GLY A 353 3.14 -3.94 8.95
CA GLY A 353 1.70 -4.20 8.81
C GLY A 353 0.87 -3.29 9.75
N ASP A 354 -0.44 -3.30 9.56
CA ASP A 354 -1.33 -2.33 10.22
C ASP A 354 -1.32 -2.45 11.75
N ILE A 355 -1.58 -1.32 12.39
CA ILE A 355 -1.80 -1.25 13.84
C ILE A 355 -3.20 -1.75 14.21
N GLU A 356 -3.35 -2.14 15.47
CA GLU A 356 -4.63 -2.41 16.11
C GLU A 356 -4.63 -1.77 17.50
N ASP A 357 -5.81 -1.44 18.01
CA ASP A 357 -6.04 -0.92 19.37
C ASP A 357 -5.85 -2.00 20.45
N ARG A 358 -4.66 -2.62 20.45
CA ARG A 358 -4.19 -3.67 21.35
C ARG A 358 -2.73 -3.39 21.69
N TYR A 359 -2.41 -3.26 22.98
CA TYR A 359 -1.06 -2.85 23.43
C TYR A 359 0.07 -3.69 22.83
N ALA A 360 -0.08 -5.01 22.78
CA ALA A 360 0.93 -5.90 22.20
C ALA A 360 1.23 -5.62 20.71
N VAL A 361 0.24 -5.16 19.92
CA VAL A 361 0.42 -4.81 18.51
C VAL A 361 1.14 -3.47 18.40
N MET A 362 0.62 -2.43 19.07
CA MET A 362 1.22 -1.09 19.13
C MET A 362 2.67 -1.14 19.61
N ALA A 363 2.95 -1.88 20.69
CA ALA A 363 4.29 -2.06 21.24
C ALA A 363 5.23 -2.78 20.26
N SER A 364 4.76 -3.86 19.61
CA SER A 364 5.56 -4.60 18.63
C SER A 364 5.80 -3.82 17.33
N ILE A 365 4.96 -2.83 17.00
CA ILE A 365 5.21 -1.90 15.90
C ILE A 365 6.20 -0.81 16.35
N GLY A 366 5.84 -0.01 17.35
CA GLY A 366 6.58 1.19 17.74
C GLY A 366 7.95 0.94 18.35
N PHE A 367 8.10 -0.07 19.23
CA PHE A 367 9.39 -0.36 19.88
C PHE A 367 10.30 -1.24 19.03
N ASP A 368 9.73 -2.26 18.38
CA ASP A 368 10.50 -3.39 17.85
C ASP A 368 10.68 -3.35 16.32
N ARG A 369 9.89 -2.55 15.59
CA ARG A 369 9.82 -2.61 14.10
C ARG A 369 9.68 -1.25 13.39
N ASN A 370 9.82 -0.11 14.09
CA ASN A 370 9.63 1.23 13.52
C ASN A 370 10.80 1.76 12.64
N GLY A 371 11.20 0.99 11.63
CA GLY A 371 12.24 1.35 10.66
C GLY A 371 13.64 1.56 11.24
N ASP A 372 14.57 2.04 10.41
CA ASP A 372 15.86 2.57 10.88
C ASP A 372 15.74 4.09 11.11
N ALA A 373 16.17 4.54 12.29
CA ALA A 373 16.22 5.96 12.63
C ALA A 373 17.18 6.78 11.76
N ALA A 374 18.14 6.14 11.08
CA ALA A 374 19.03 6.77 10.11
C ALA A 374 18.33 7.08 8.78
N ASP A 375 17.25 6.36 8.44
CA ASP A 375 16.47 6.61 7.22
C ASP A 375 15.46 7.76 7.40
N ALA A 376 15.11 8.15 8.64
CA ALA A 376 14.11 9.17 8.94
C ALA A 376 14.69 10.60 9.11
N GLY A 377 13.91 11.60 8.71
CA GLY A 377 14.26 13.03 8.86
C GLY A 377 13.45 13.94 7.96
N PRO A 378 13.74 15.26 7.93
CA PRO A 378 12.99 16.24 7.15
C PRO A 378 12.79 15.82 5.68
N GLY A 379 11.53 15.78 5.24
CA GLY A 379 11.13 15.31 3.91
C GLY A 379 11.05 13.79 3.73
N GLY A 380 11.13 12.99 4.80
CA GLY A 380 10.96 11.53 4.70
C GLY A 380 10.90 10.83 6.07
N TRP A 381 9.72 10.34 6.47
CA TRP A 381 9.46 9.84 7.82
C TRP A 381 9.12 8.34 7.85
N ASN A 382 9.65 7.63 8.86
CA ASN A 382 9.16 6.31 9.21
C ASN A 382 7.73 6.42 9.75
N ASP A 383 6.79 5.68 9.16
CA ASP A 383 5.38 5.66 9.55
C ASP A 383 5.04 4.32 10.25
N PRO A 384 5.01 4.30 11.60
CA PRO A 384 4.52 3.16 12.40
C PRO A 384 2.99 3.04 12.41
N ASP A 385 2.27 3.67 11.48
CA ASP A 385 0.81 3.67 11.36
C ASP A 385 0.08 4.57 12.38
N MET A 386 -1.25 4.59 12.27
CA MET A 386 -2.14 5.53 12.97
C MET A 386 -2.08 5.48 14.51
N LEU A 387 -2.47 6.59 15.14
CA LEU A 387 -2.70 6.72 16.56
C LEU A 387 -4.09 6.17 16.93
N GLU A 388 -4.13 5.03 17.61
CA GLU A 388 -5.36 4.38 18.14
C GLU A 388 -5.96 5.08 19.37
N VAL A 389 -5.40 6.24 19.74
CA VAL A 389 -5.64 6.94 21.01
C VAL A 389 -7.12 7.25 21.23
N GLY A 390 -7.75 6.49 22.14
CA GLY A 390 -9.15 6.64 22.52
C GLY A 390 -10.16 5.79 21.73
N ASN A 391 -9.73 4.77 20.99
CA ASN A 391 -10.66 3.87 20.29
C ASN A 391 -11.37 2.84 21.23
N GLY A 392 -10.78 2.51 22.38
CA GLY A 392 -11.38 1.82 23.52
C GLY A 392 -10.73 0.50 23.95
N GLY A 393 -9.80 -0.06 23.17
CA GLY A 393 -9.13 -1.34 23.40
C GLY A 393 -7.84 -1.28 24.24
N MET A 394 -7.30 -0.08 24.49
CA MET A 394 -6.16 0.15 25.38
C MET A 394 -6.52 1.10 26.55
N SER A 395 -5.74 1.02 27.63
CA SER A 395 -5.87 1.89 28.81
C SER A 395 -5.25 3.28 28.59
N GLN A 396 -5.54 4.22 29.49
CA GLN A 396 -4.93 5.56 29.47
C GLN A 396 -3.40 5.56 29.64
N ALA A 397 -2.83 4.53 30.29
CA ALA A 397 -1.37 4.38 30.41
C ALA A 397 -0.77 3.95 29.07
N GLU A 398 -1.41 3.01 28.39
CA GLU A 398 -1.00 2.47 27.09
C GLU A 398 -1.15 3.51 25.97
N TYR A 399 -2.25 4.29 25.96
CA TYR A 399 -2.40 5.44 25.06
C TYR A 399 -1.37 6.55 25.31
N ARG A 400 -0.96 6.77 26.57
CA ARG A 400 0.16 7.68 26.87
C ARG A 400 1.48 7.13 26.32
N THR A 401 1.71 5.83 26.44
CA THR A 401 2.88 5.15 25.86
C THR A 401 2.92 5.28 24.35
N HIS A 402 1.81 5.00 23.68
CA HIS A 402 1.63 5.14 22.23
C HIS A 402 2.00 6.56 21.74
N MET A 403 1.37 7.60 22.29
CA MET A 403 1.66 8.99 21.92
C MET A 403 3.10 9.41 22.28
N THR A 404 3.63 8.96 23.43
CA THR A 404 5.01 9.24 23.85
C THR A 404 6.02 8.64 22.86
N LEU A 405 5.77 7.42 22.39
CA LEU A 405 6.66 6.68 21.51
C LEU A 405 6.62 7.22 20.08
N TRP A 406 5.44 7.56 19.55
CA TRP A 406 5.30 8.19 18.24
C TRP A 406 6.00 9.56 18.22
N ALA A 407 5.72 10.43 19.20
CA ALA A 407 6.34 11.75 19.28
C ALA A 407 7.86 11.71 19.55
N LEU A 408 8.37 10.68 20.24
CA LEU A 408 9.81 10.44 20.31
C LEU A 408 10.40 9.87 19.03
N SER A 409 9.60 9.17 18.22
CA SER A 409 10.05 8.60 16.95
C SER A 409 10.09 9.63 15.81
N ALA A 410 9.55 10.84 16.00
CA ALA A 410 9.22 11.76 14.91
C ALA A 410 8.32 11.08 13.86
N ALA A 411 7.27 10.41 14.35
CA ALA A 411 6.34 9.62 13.55
C ALA A 411 5.12 10.47 13.13
N PRO A 412 4.51 10.21 11.96
CA PRO A 412 3.26 10.85 11.56
C PRO A 412 2.17 10.71 12.64
N LEU A 413 1.66 11.82 13.16
CA LEU A 413 0.63 11.83 14.20
C LEU A 413 -0.76 11.83 13.56
N LEU A 414 -1.13 10.71 12.91
CA LEU A 414 -2.40 10.52 12.22
C LEU A 414 -3.42 9.82 13.14
N LEU A 415 -4.45 10.55 13.59
CA LEU A 415 -5.49 10.03 14.48
C LEU A 415 -6.42 9.03 13.78
N GLY A 416 -6.63 7.85 14.36
CA GLY A 416 -7.53 6.81 13.83
C GLY A 416 -8.89 6.71 14.52
N ASN A 417 -9.34 7.77 15.22
CA ASN A 417 -10.48 7.75 16.15
C ASN A 417 -11.67 8.64 15.71
N ASP A 418 -12.78 8.62 16.45
CA ASP A 418 -13.87 9.60 16.23
C ASP A 418 -13.61 10.89 17.04
N VAL A 419 -12.94 11.85 16.40
CA VAL A 419 -12.63 13.15 17.03
C VAL A 419 -13.88 13.99 17.36
N ARG A 420 -15.09 13.59 16.92
CA ARG A 420 -16.35 14.27 17.27
C ARG A 420 -16.77 14.01 18.72
N THR A 421 -16.32 12.90 19.33
CA THR A 421 -16.77 12.41 20.64
C THR A 421 -15.63 12.20 21.64
N LEU A 422 -14.52 12.95 21.53
CA LEU A 422 -13.40 12.84 22.46
C LEU A 422 -13.81 13.20 23.89
N ASP A 423 -13.48 12.32 24.85
CA ASP A 423 -13.57 12.65 26.27
C ASP A 423 -12.47 13.66 26.68
N PRO A 424 -12.60 14.33 27.85
CA PRO A 424 -11.65 15.35 28.29
C PRO A 424 -10.20 14.86 28.46
N VAL A 425 -9.99 13.59 28.84
CA VAL A 425 -8.66 13.02 29.09
C VAL A 425 -7.98 12.68 27.76
N THR A 426 -8.68 12.00 26.85
CA THR A 426 -8.18 11.74 25.49
C THR A 426 -7.89 13.05 24.76
N ARG A 427 -8.80 14.04 24.86
CA ARG A 427 -8.56 15.38 24.31
C ARG A 427 -7.35 16.08 24.95
N GLN A 428 -7.15 16.00 26.26
CA GLN A 428 -5.97 16.59 26.91
C GLN A 428 -4.67 15.91 26.48
N LEU A 429 -4.69 14.59 26.29
CA LEU A 429 -3.55 13.81 25.83
C LEU A 429 -3.14 14.25 24.42
N LEU A 430 -4.11 14.30 23.49
CA LEU A 430 -3.88 14.68 22.09
C LEU A 430 -3.53 16.17 21.89
N LEU A 431 -3.95 17.07 22.79
CA LEU A 431 -3.62 18.50 22.71
C LEU A 431 -2.35 18.89 23.47
N ASN A 432 -1.53 17.93 23.91
CA ASN A 432 -0.33 18.23 24.68
C ASN A 432 0.79 18.84 23.81
N ARG A 433 0.78 20.17 23.71
CA ARG A 433 1.76 20.98 22.97
C ARG A 433 3.22 20.71 23.38
N ASP A 434 3.49 20.34 24.62
CA ASP A 434 4.85 20.02 25.08
C ASP A 434 5.36 18.67 24.55
N VAL A 435 4.45 17.74 24.21
CA VAL A 435 4.76 16.45 23.58
C VAL A 435 4.80 16.60 22.05
N ILE A 436 3.85 17.34 21.47
CA ILE A 436 3.84 17.66 20.03
C ILE A 436 5.10 18.43 19.63
N ALA A 437 5.59 19.36 20.47
CA ALA A 437 6.85 20.08 20.23
C ALA A 437 8.12 19.22 20.38
N VAL A 438 7.99 17.92 20.65
CA VAL A 438 9.08 16.94 20.55
C VAL A 438 9.05 16.20 19.22
N ASP A 439 7.86 15.88 18.73
CA ASP A 439 7.63 15.34 17.39
C ASP A 439 8.03 16.35 16.30
N GLN A 440 7.45 17.55 16.37
CA GLN A 440 7.60 18.65 15.43
C GLN A 440 8.91 19.46 15.61
N ASP A 441 9.96 18.87 16.20
CA ASP A 441 11.25 19.53 16.37
C ASP A 441 12.05 19.53 15.06
N ALA A 442 12.54 20.71 14.67
CA ALA A 442 13.17 20.96 13.37
C ALA A 442 14.49 20.20 13.12
N LEU A 443 15.06 19.52 14.12
CA LEU A 443 16.19 18.61 13.92
C LEU A 443 15.76 17.28 13.27
N GLY A 444 14.48 16.90 13.40
CA GLY A 444 13.88 15.74 12.73
C GLY A 444 14.48 14.37 13.06
N GLN A 445 15.35 14.25 14.06
CA GLN A 445 15.97 12.97 14.42
C GLN A 445 14.96 12.06 15.12
N GLN A 446 14.69 10.88 14.54
CA GLN A 446 13.98 9.80 15.22
C GLN A 446 14.73 9.39 16.50
N GLY A 447 14.02 9.40 17.63
CA GLY A 447 14.52 8.94 18.92
C GLY A 447 14.72 7.43 18.93
N ARG A 448 15.67 6.96 19.74
CA ARG A 448 16.10 5.55 19.79
C ARG A 448 16.30 5.06 21.21
N PRO A 449 16.17 3.74 21.49
CA PRO A 449 16.57 3.18 22.77
C PRO A 449 18.07 3.38 23.00
N VAL A 450 18.46 3.73 24.23
CA VAL A 450 19.87 3.84 24.65
C VAL A 450 20.22 2.94 25.83
N ARG A 451 19.23 2.48 26.62
CA ARG A 451 19.39 1.42 27.61
C ARG A 451 18.08 0.69 27.87
N SER A 452 18.17 -0.63 28.04
CA SER A 452 17.07 -1.49 28.52
C SER A 452 17.48 -2.19 29.82
N ALA A 453 16.50 -2.52 30.67
CA ALA A 453 16.69 -3.28 31.90
C ALA A 453 15.42 -4.09 32.19
N GLY A 454 15.42 -5.38 31.83
CA GLY A 454 14.20 -6.18 31.82
C GLY A 454 13.17 -5.59 30.86
N GLU A 455 11.94 -5.43 31.33
CA GLU A 455 10.81 -4.84 30.58
C GLU A 455 10.89 -3.31 30.46
N MET A 456 11.80 -2.67 31.20
CA MET A 456 12.00 -1.22 31.16
C MET A 456 12.96 -0.81 30.05
N SER A 457 12.66 0.28 29.35
CA SER A 457 13.61 0.91 28.42
C SER A 457 13.63 2.43 28.51
N LEU A 458 14.80 3.02 28.30
CA LEU A 458 15.00 4.46 28.14
C LEU A 458 15.41 4.77 26.71
N TRP A 459 14.62 5.63 26.08
CA TRP A 459 14.82 6.17 24.75
C TRP A 459 15.29 7.62 24.83
N ARG A 460 16.07 8.06 23.84
CA ARG A 460 16.65 9.40 23.76
C ARG A 460 16.42 10.02 22.39
N LYS A 461 15.92 11.25 22.36
CA LYS A 461 15.82 12.13 21.18
C LYS A 461 16.63 13.41 21.42
N ALA A 462 17.44 13.83 20.44
CA ALA A 462 18.09 15.13 20.45
C ALA A 462 17.17 16.19 19.81
N MET A 463 17.35 17.45 20.21
CA MET A 463 16.47 18.56 19.82
C MET A 463 17.27 19.69 19.19
N ALA A 464 16.64 20.49 18.32
CA ALA A 464 17.28 21.60 17.61
C ALA A 464 17.87 22.69 18.53
N ASP A 465 17.32 22.86 19.74
CA ASP A 465 17.83 23.78 20.77
C ASP A 465 19.01 23.22 21.59
N GLY A 466 19.54 22.06 21.22
CA GLY A 466 20.60 21.36 21.97
C GLY A 466 20.11 20.72 23.27
N SER A 467 18.80 20.70 23.53
CA SER A 467 18.22 19.90 24.62
C SER A 467 18.10 18.43 24.23
N VAL A 468 17.82 17.59 25.22
CA VAL A 468 17.51 16.17 25.01
C VAL A 468 16.16 15.85 25.64
N VAL A 469 15.38 15.03 24.95
CA VAL A 469 14.18 14.40 25.53
C VAL A 469 14.49 12.94 25.79
N ILE A 470 14.12 12.46 26.97
CA ILE A 470 14.11 11.03 27.29
C ILE A 470 12.67 10.54 27.44
N GLY A 471 12.41 9.36 26.89
CA GLY A 471 11.22 8.55 27.18
C GLY A 471 11.62 7.38 28.05
N ILE A 472 10.88 7.12 29.12
CA ILE A 472 11.09 5.95 29.99
C ILE A 472 9.81 5.13 29.95
N PHE A 473 9.92 3.93 29.41
CA PHE A 473 8.82 3.04 29.11
C PHE A 473 8.87 1.79 29.99
N ASN A 474 7.70 1.34 30.43
CA ASN A 474 7.50 0.07 31.10
C ASN A 474 6.69 -0.84 30.18
N ARG A 475 7.25 -1.99 29.77
CA ARG A 475 6.55 -3.02 28.98
C ARG A 475 5.95 -4.14 29.83
N GLY A 476 6.01 -4.03 31.16
CA GLY A 476 5.52 -5.02 32.11
C GLY A 476 4.21 -4.66 32.79
N GLU A 477 3.59 -5.67 33.38
CA GLU A 477 2.25 -5.68 33.99
C GLU A 477 2.17 -5.02 35.39
N ALA A 478 3.28 -4.50 35.92
CA ALA A 478 3.35 -3.87 37.24
C ALA A 478 4.11 -2.55 37.19
N THR A 479 3.84 -1.63 38.13
CA THR A 479 4.57 -0.36 38.27
C THR A 479 6.04 -0.62 38.62
N GLN A 480 6.96 -0.15 37.78
CA GLN A 480 8.40 -0.33 37.94
C GLN A 480 9.11 1.01 38.12
N SER A 481 10.31 0.99 38.73
CA SER A 481 11.16 2.17 38.93
C SER A 481 12.45 2.06 38.14
N PHE A 482 12.80 3.10 37.39
CA PHE A 482 13.98 3.15 36.55
C PHE A 482 14.93 4.25 37.01
N ASN A 483 16.17 3.88 37.34
CA ASN A 483 17.23 4.83 37.64
C ASN A 483 17.80 5.40 36.34
N VAL A 484 18.06 6.70 36.29
CA VAL A 484 18.58 7.43 35.13
C VAL A 484 19.97 7.98 35.45
N SER A 485 20.91 7.82 34.52
CA SER A 485 22.30 8.25 34.66
C SER A 485 22.66 9.40 33.71
N SER A 486 23.79 10.06 33.96
CA SER A 486 24.37 11.05 33.05
C SER A 486 24.68 10.47 31.65
N ALA A 487 25.08 9.20 31.58
CA ALA A 487 25.37 8.52 30.32
C ALA A 487 24.11 8.36 29.45
N ASP A 488 22.98 7.98 30.05
CA ASP A 488 21.69 7.83 29.34
C ASP A 488 21.23 9.15 28.68
N ILE A 489 21.44 10.26 29.40
CA ILE A 489 21.02 11.59 28.96
C ILE A 489 21.99 12.11 27.89
N SER A 490 23.29 11.85 28.04
CA SER A 490 24.34 12.34 27.13
C SER A 490 24.18 13.83 26.80
N LEU A 491 24.09 14.65 27.85
CA LEU A 491 24.16 16.12 27.82
C LEU A 491 25.36 16.57 28.66
N PRO A 492 26.05 17.68 28.30
CA PRO A 492 27.12 18.23 29.11
C PRO A 492 26.72 18.57 30.56
N GLY A 493 27.68 18.45 31.48
CA GLY A 493 27.52 18.71 32.90
C GLY A 493 26.88 17.56 33.69
N THR A 494 26.62 17.78 34.98
CA THR A 494 26.06 16.79 35.92
C THR A 494 24.75 17.24 36.56
N ARG A 495 24.25 18.44 36.22
CA ARG A 495 23.00 19.03 36.75
C ARG A 495 22.29 19.79 35.65
N TRP A 496 21.18 19.26 35.16
CA TRP A 496 20.36 19.86 34.12
C TRP A 496 19.20 20.68 34.72
N LYS A 497 18.50 21.42 33.86
CA LYS A 497 17.09 21.80 34.08
C LYS A 497 16.25 20.67 33.47
N ALA A 498 15.26 20.15 34.17
CA ALA A 498 14.42 19.06 33.67
C ALA A 498 12.93 19.39 33.85
N ARG A 499 12.09 18.92 32.91
CA ARG A 499 10.63 19.14 32.90
C ARG A 499 9.92 17.90 32.38
N ASP A 500 8.99 17.38 33.17
CA ASP A 500 8.03 16.35 32.75
C ASP A 500 7.04 17.02 31.77
N LEU A 501 6.90 16.44 30.58
CA LEU A 501 6.07 16.98 29.49
C LEU A 501 4.60 16.56 29.62
N TRP A 502 4.28 15.53 30.41
CA TRP A 502 2.91 15.08 30.64
C TRP A 502 2.21 15.85 31.77
N SER A 503 2.92 16.22 32.83
CA SER A 503 2.39 17.15 33.85
C SER A 503 2.75 18.62 33.61
N GLY A 504 3.68 18.90 32.69
CA GLY A 504 4.24 20.22 32.43
C GLY A 504 5.13 20.76 33.56
N ARG A 505 5.43 19.97 34.60
CA ARG A 505 6.10 20.44 35.83
C ARG A 505 7.63 20.36 35.73
N ALA A 506 8.30 21.38 36.27
CA ALA A 506 9.75 21.39 36.42
C ALA A 506 10.20 20.46 37.57
N LEU A 507 11.19 19.60 37.30
CA LEU A 507 11.68 18.60 38.24
C LEU A 507 12.84 19.19 39.08
N LYS A 508 12.52 19.62 40.30
CA LYS A 508 13.45 20.34 41.19
C LYS A 508 14.72 19.56 41.55
N HIS A 509 14.61 18.24 41.65
CA HIS A 509 15.69 17.33 42.06
C HIS A 509 16.34 16.61 40.87
N GLY A 510 16.10 17.06 39.63
CA GLY A 510 16.60 16.39 38.44
C GLY A 510 15.80 15.14 38.08
N VAL A 511 16.49 14.13 37.55
CA VAL A 511 15.92 12.84 37.12
C VAL A 511 16.89 11.74 37.57
N GLU A 512 16.71 11.25 38.80
CA GLU A 512 17.56 10.20 39.38
C GLU A 512 16.85 8.84 39.36
N THR A 513 15.60 8.79 39.81
CA THR A 513 14.71 7.62 39.69
C THR A 513 13.34 8.08 39.20
N VAL A 514 12.75 7.34 38.25
CA VAL A 514 11.41 7.59 37.72
C VAL A 514 10.55 6.33 37.90
N SER A 515 9.42 6.46 38.59
CA SER A 515 8.41 5.41 38.70
C SER A 515 7.45 5.51 37.51
N VAL A 516 7.18 4.37 36.86
CA VAL A 516 6.37 4.26 35.64
C VAL A 516 5.33 3.16 35.84
N PRO A 517 4.01 3.44 35.70
CA PRO A 517 2.95 2.44 35.80
C PRO A 517 3.11 1.26 34.83
N ALA A 518 2.37 0.18 35.08
CA ALA A 518 2.21 -0.91 34.12
C ALA A 518 1.85 -0.38 32.72
N HIS A 519 2.53 -0.90 31.69
CA HIS A 519 2.45 -0.47 30.29
C HIS A 519 2.58 1.05 30.01
N GLY A 520 3.06 1.82 31.00
CA GLY A 520 3.08 3.28 30.98
C GLY A 520 4.38 3.89 30.46
N ALA A 521 4.35 5.22 30.30
CA ALA A 521 5.48 6.04 29.89
C ALA A 521 5.62 7.32 30.70
N SER A 522 6.86 7.74 30.91
CA SER A 522 7.25 9.08 31.33
C SER A 522 8.07 9.76 30.22
N MET A 523 7.91 11.08 30.06
CA MET A 523 8.54 11.84 28.98
C MET A 523 9.09 13.15 29.54
N ILE A 524 10.41 13.33 29.49
CA ILE A 524 11.11 14.40 30.21
C ILE A 524 12.08 15.10 29.27
N ARG A 525 12.00 16.43 29.16
CA ARG A 525 12.98 17.25 28.44
C ARG A 525 14.00 17.83 29.41
N LEU A 526 15.27 17.78 29.02
CA LEU A 526 16.42 18.22 29.81
C LEU A 526 17.27 19.22 29.03
N TRP A 527 17.67 20.30 29.70
CA TRP A 527 18.55 21.34 29.16
C TRP A 527 19.83 21.44 30.00
N ALA A 528 20.97 21.65 29.36
CA ALA A 528 22.19 22.09 30.04
C ALA A 528 21.92 23.40 30.82
N ARG A 529 22.55 23.56 31.99
CA ARG A 529 22.49 24.83 32.73
C ARG A 529 23.52 25.79 32.16
N GLU A 530 23.14 27.07 32.07
CA GLU A 530 24.04 28.15 31.67
C GLU A 530 25.29 28.16 32.56
N GLY A 531 26.45 28.37 31.92
CA GLY A 531 27.77 28.26 32.57
C GLY A 531 28.51 26.94 32.31
N ALA A 532 27.83 25.83 32.03
CA ALA A 532 28.46 24.51 31.85
C ALA A 532 29.38 24.37 30.60
N VAL A 533 29.33 25.34 29.67
CA VAL A 533 30.00 25.27 28.35
C VAL A 533 31.44 25.82 28.37
N ARG A 534 31.86 26.58 29.40
CA ARG A 534 33.16 27.26 29.45
C ARG A 534 34.38 26.36 29.79
N GLY A 535 34.28 25.05 29.61
CA GLY A 535 35.24 24.08 30.14
C GLY A 535 35.99 23.21 29.12
N ALA A 536 35.84 23.42 27.81
CA ALA A 536 36.30 22.48 26.79
C ALA A 536 36.96 23.16 25.56
N THR A 537 38.02 23.94 25.80
CA THR A 537 38.94 24.43 24.75
C THR A 537 40.38 24.46 25.26
N HIS A 538 41.13 23.38 24.97
CA HIS A 538 42.59 23.33 24.93
C HIS A 538 43.02 22.19 24.01
#